data_AF-A0A9E1XSW9-F1
#
_entry.id   AF-A0A9E1XSW9-F1
#
_cell.length_a   1.000
_cell.length_b   1.000
_cell.length_c   1.000
_cell.angle_alpha   90.00
_cell.angle_beta   90.00
_cell.angle_gamma   90.00
#
_symmetry.space_group_name_H-M   'P 1'
#
loop_
_entity.id
_entity.type
_entity.pdbx_description
1 polymer ?
#
loop_
_entity_poly.entity_id
_entity_poly.type
_entity_poly.pdbx_seq_one_letter_code
_entity_poly.pdbx_strand_id
1 'polypeptide(L)'
;EVRAMELEVAGPASVLGQNRRYSLQLASFFPAVCALDKWRLETTVEWKGERRPLRLDQRSGLVSHYRNFSAYVPEEIHVFHQQFRAKETGWEIIAQAVPLRLGGQETVFPDLSFQNGEGDVIHLELFHRWHAGALVRRLEQLAADPDPALVLGVDRAVARKKEVAAALEGCPWFEDRGFLFRDYPTAERTRKCLARFLAGRASD
;
A
#
# COMPACT_ATOMS: atom_id res chain seq x y z
N GLU A 1 0.24 24.42 -14.01
CA GLU A 1 -0.82 23.65 -13.31
C GLU A 1 -0.35 23.33 -11.90
N VAL A 2 -1.23 23.46 -10.90
CA VAL A 2 -0.95 22.94 -9.56
C VAL A 2 -1.25 21.45 -9.61
N ARG A 3 -0.22 20.60 -9.58
CA ARG A 3 -0.41 19.16 -9.38
C ARG A 3 -0.87 18.97 -7.94
N ALA A 4 -2.16 18.67 -7.74
CA ALA A 4 -2.69 18.25 -6.46
C ALA A 4 -2.79 16.73 -6.44
N MET A 5 -2.41 16.11 -5.32
CA MET A 5 -2.67 14.70 -5.07
C MET A 5 -3.94 14.58 -4.23
N GLU A 6 -4.88 13.76 -4.68
CA GLU A 6 -6.10 13.44 -3.94
C GLU A 6 -5.94 12.07 -3.28
N LEU A 7 -6.28 12.01 -2.00
CA LEU A 7 -6.23 10.79 -1.19
C LEU A 7 -7.61 10.58 -0.56
N GLU A 8 -8.25 9.47 -0.89
CA GLU A 8 -9.50 9.06 -0.27
C GLU A 8 -9.23 8.03 0.84
N VAL A 9 -9.69 8.34 2.05
CA VAL A 9 -9.50 7.49 3.24
C VAL A 9 -10.86 7.19 3.86
N ALA A 10 -11.15 5.91 4.08
CA ALA A 10 -12.43 5.50 4.68
C ALA A 10 -12.60 6.08 6.10
N GLY A 11 -13.79 6.56 6.44
CA GLY A 11 -14.06 7.04 7.79
C GLY A 11 -14.09 5.88 8.82
N PRO A 12 -13.84 6.12 10.11
CA PRO A 12 -13.96 5.09 11.15
C PRO A 12 -15.34 4.46 11.26
N ALA A 13 -16.39 5.18 10.85
CA ALA A 13 -17.76 4.67 10.80
C ALA A 13 -18.01 3.69 9.65
N SER A 14 -17.14 3.68 8.63
CA SER A 14 -17.25 2.80 7.45
C SER A 14 -16.53 1.46 7.64
N VAL A 15 -15.61 1.36 8.60
CA VAL A 15 -14.82 0.13 8.84
C VAL A 15 -15.59 -0.79 9.79
N LEU A 16 -16.07 -1.93 9.27
CA LEU A 16 -16.68 -2.98 10.09
C LEU A 16 -15.58 -3.79 10.81
N GLY A 17 -15.36 -3.49 12.10
CA GLY A 17 -14.47 -4.25 12.98
C GLY A 17 -13.08 -3.60 13.19
N GLN A 18 -12.60 -3.65 14.45
CA GLN A 18 -11.38 -2.96 14.95
C GLN A 18 -11.40 -1.41 14.87
N ASN A 19 -12.58 -0.80 15.04
CA ASN A 19 -12.78 0.65 14.93
C ASN A 19 -11.79 1.47 15.77
N ARG A 20 -11.39 1.01 16.96
CA ARG A 20 -10.51 1.80 17.86
C ARG A 20 -9.08 1.94 17.35
N ARG A 21 -8.44 0.85 16.87
CA ARG A 21 -7.05 0.90 16.39
C ARG A 21 -6.96 1.74 15.11
N TYR A 22 -7.90 1.52 14.19
CA TYR A 22 -8.00 2.29 12.96
C TYR A 22 -8.26 3.78 13.24
N SER A 23 -9.23 4.10 14.10
CA SER A 23 -9.52 5.49 14.49
C SER A 23 -8.31 6.20 15.08
N LEU A 24 -7.55 5.52 15.93
CA LEU A 24 -6.33 6.08 16.51
C LEU A 24 -5.26 6.32 15.45
N GLN A 25 -5.06 5.39 14.51
CA GLN A 25 -4.12 5.59 13.40
C GLN A 25 -4.54 6.75 12.49
N LEU A 26 -5.82 6.86 12.15
CA LEU A 26 -6.35 7.98 11.37
C LEU A 26 -6.19 9.31 12.12
N ALA A 27 -6.43 9.32 13.43
CA ALA A 27 -6.21 10.49 14.27
C ALA A 27 -4.72 10.88 14.33
N SER A 28 -3.81 9.91 14.36
CA SER A 28 -2.36 10.15 14.28
C SER A 28 -1.90 10.60 12.90
N PHE A 29 -2.60 10.24 11.83
CA PHE A 29 -2.31 10.74 10.48
C PHE A 29 -2.67 12.22 10.32
N PHE A 30 -3.76 12.68 10.94
CA PHE A 30 -4.29 14.03 10.73
C PHE A 30 -3.30 15.18 11.05
N PRO A 31 -2.52 15.15 12.15
CA PRO A 31 -1.48 16.14 12.39
C PRO A 31 -0.42 16.22 11.29
N ALA A 32 -0.15 15.13 10.57
CA ALA A 32 0.80 15.14 9.46
C ALA A 32 0.27 15.96 8.28
N VAL A 33 -1.03 15.88 7.98
CA VAL A 33 -1.67 16.71 6.95
C VAL A 33 -1.57 18.20 7.30
N CYS A 34 -1.76 18.55 8.58
CA CYS A 34 -1.68 19.93 9.05
C CYS A 34 -0.28 20.56 8.92
N ALA A 35 0.77 19.77 8.69
CA ALA A 35 2.14 20.27 8.49
C ALA A 35 2.46 20.59 7.03
N LEU A 36 1.57 20.26 6.08
CA LEU A 36 1.74 20.61 4.67
C LEU A 36 1.46 22.10 4.47
N ASP A 37 2.19 22.76 3.55
CA ASP A 37 1.97 24.18 3.23
C ASP A 37 0.60 24.46 2.62
N LYS A 38 0.07 23.49 1.86
CA LYS A 38 -1.25 23.57 1.18
C LYS A 38 -1.94 22.21 1.28
N TRP A 39 -3.13 22.20 1.87
CA TRP A 39 -3.92 20.98 2.02
C TRP A 39 -5.41 21.32 2.12
N ARG A 40 -6.25 20.35 1.78
CA ARG A 40 -7.72 20.42 1.95
C ARG A 40 -8.21 19.05 2.39
N LEU A 41 -9.09 19.01 3.38
CA LEU A 41 -9.76 17.82 3.84
C LEU A 41 -11.26 18.04 3.76
N GLU A 42 -11.96 17.07 3.18
CA GLU A 42 -13.41 17.06 3.11
C GLU A 42 -13.95 15.73 3.63
N THR A 43 -14.96 15.80 4.49
CA THR A 43 -15.63 14.60 4.96
C THR A 43 -17.06 14.92 5.41
N THR A 44 -17.84 13.89 5.71
CA THR A 44 -19.15 14.02 6.33
C THR A 44 -19.08 13.46 7.74
N VAL A 45 -19.42 14.28 8.73
CA VAL A 45 -19.47 13.89 10.13
C VAL A 45 -20.92 13.82 10.60
N GLU A 46 -21.20 12.92 11.55
CA GLU A 46 -22.46 12.93 12.27
C GLU A 46 -22.29 13.71 13.57
N TRP A 47 -23.10 14.75 13.77
CA TRP A 47 -23.07 15.58 14.96
C TRP A 47 -24.49 15.76 15.47
N LYS A 48 -24.76 15.29 16.69
CA LYS A 48 -26.09 15.32 17.32
C LYS A 48 -27.19 14.68 16.45
N GLY A 49 -26.87 13.57 15.78
CA GLY A 49 -27.81 12.83 14.91
C GLY A 49 -28.00 13.43 13.51
N GLU A 50 -27.29 14.51 13.17
CA GLU A 50 -27.35 15.11 11.84
C GLU A 50 -26.02 14.93 11.09
N ARG A 51 -26.10 14.52 9.82
CA ARG A 51 -24.95 14.47 8.93
C ARG A 51 -24.62 15.87 8.41
N ARG A 52 -23.41 16.34 8.67
CA ARG A 52 -22.92 17.66 8.28
C ARG A 52 -21.59 17.55 7.55
N PRO A 53 -21.36 18.36 6.49
CA PRO A 53 -20.07 18.42 5.84
C PRO A 53 -19.05 19.10 6.76
N LEU A 54 -17.86 18.52 6.85
CA LEU A 54 -16.69 19.12 7.48
C LEU A 54 -15.66 19.38 6.38
N ARG A 55 -15.27 20.65 6.22
CA ARG A 55 -14.23 21.07 5.29
C ARG A 55 -13.16 21.84 6.06
N LEU A 56 -11.93 21.40 5.94
CA LEU A 56 -10.78 22.00 6.59
C LEU A 56 -9.68 22.26 5.57
N ASP A 57 -8.92 23.31 5.78
CA ASP A 57 -7.78 23.69 4.96
C ASP A 57 -6.68 24.35 5.82
N GLN A 58 -5.58 24.74 5.20
CA GLN A 58 -4.46 25.39 5.87
C GLN A 58 -4.82 26.71 6.59
N ARG A 59 -5.98 27.31 6.29
CA ARG A 59 -6.46 28.55 6.94
C ARG A 59 -7.27 28.29 8.20
N SER A 60 -7.55 27.03 8.52
CA SER A 60 -8.37 26.63 9.67
C SER A 60 -7.65 26.81 11.02
N GLY A 61 -6.39 27.29 11.05
CA GLY A 61 -5.63 27.56 12.27
C GLY A 61 -5.18 26.31 13.03
N LEU A 62 -5.28 25.12 12.41
CA LEU A 62 -4.85 23.87 12.99
C LEU A 62 -3.32 23.75 12.92
N VAL A 63 -2.70 23.41 14.05
CA VAL A 63 -1.24 23.32 14.16
C VAL A 63 -0.84 21.88 14.41
N SER A 64 0.11 21.39 13.61
CA SER A 64 0.72 20.10 13.87
C SER A 64 1.59 20.15 15.13
N HIS A 65 1.42 19.19 16.02
CA HIS A 65 2.28 19.03 17.19
C HIS A 65 3.49 18.10 16.90
N TYR A 66 3.61 17.57 15.68
CA TYR A 66 4.75 16.76 15.26
C TYR A 66 5.93 17.66 14.94
N ARG A 67 7.02 17.49 15.71
CA ARG A 67 8.29 18.22 15.51
C ARG A 67 9.24 17.48 14.57
N ASN A 68 9.15 16.15 14.53
CA ASN A 68 9.91 15.27 13.65
C ASN A 68 8.96 14.25 13.02
N PHE A 69 8.94 14.20 11.69
CA PHE A 69 8.27 13.16 10.92
C PHE A 69 9.14 11.90 10.87
N SER A 70 9.44 11.29 12.02
CA SER A 70 9.88 9.89 11.99
C SER A 70 8.62 9.06 11.75
N ALA A 71 8.37 8.67 10.50
CA ALA A 71 7.27 7.78 10.17
C ALA A 71 7.34 6.56 11.09
N TYR A 72 6.25 6.25 11.79
CA TYR A 72 6.18 5.02 12.58
C TYR A 72 6.30 3.83 11.63
N VAL A 73 7.38 3.07 11.75
CA VAL A 73 7.59 1.83 11.00
C VAL A 73 7.19 0.67 11.92
N PRO A 74 6.19 -0.15 11.56
CA PRO A 74 5.80 -1.31 12.35
C PRO A 74 6.96 -2.27 12.62
N GLU A 75 6.90 -2.99 13.75
CA GLU A 75 7.93 -3.95 14.15
C GLU A 75 8.07 -5.09 13.13
N GLU A 76 6.95 -5.49 12.53
CA GLU A 76 6.92 -6.55 11.51
C GLU A 76 7.78 -6.17 10.28
N ILE A 77 7.81 -4.89 9.92
CA ILE A 77 8.67 -4.38 8.85
C ILE A 77 10.15 -4.45 9.28
N HIS A 78 10.48 -4.05 10.51
CA HIS A 78 11.85 -4.16 11.01
C HIS A 78 12.37 -5.59 11.01
N VAL A 79 11.56 -6.53 11.53
CA VAL A 79 11.90 -7.96 11.55
C VAL A 79 12.06 -8.48 10.13
N PHE A 80 11.19 -8.10 9.20
CA PHE A 80 11.32 -8.48 7.79
C PHE A 80 12.62 -7.96 7.18
N HIS A 81 12.97 -6.68 7.36
CA HIS A 81 14.22 -6.11 6.85
C HIS A 81 15.45 -6.87 7.37
N GLN A 82 15.49 -7.19 8.67
CA GLN A 82 16.57 -7.96 9.27
C GLN A 82 16.67 -9.37 8.68
N GLN A 83 15.54 -10.08 8.57
CA GLN A 83 15.51 -11.43 8.01
C GLN A 83 15.85 -11.47 6.52
N PHE A 84 15.40 -10.47 5.76
CA PHE A 84 15.68 -10.34 4.34
C PHE A 84 17.18 -10.13 4.13
N ARG A 85 17.77 -9.13 4.79
CA ARG A 85 19.22 -8.85 4.72
C ARG A 85 20.09 -10.02 5.16
N ALA A 86 19.64 -10.82 6.14
CA ALA A 86 20.41 -11.96 6.63
C ALA A 86 20.41 -13.16 5.67
N LYS A 87 19.41 -13.27 4.79
CA LYS A 87 19.20 -14.45 3.92
C LYS A 87 19.42 -14.15 2.44
N GLU A 88 19.46 -12.88 2.06
CA GLU A 88 19.54 -12.42 0.68
C GLU A 88 20.79 -11.59 0.45
N THR A 89 21.51 -11.90 -0.62
CA THR A 89 22.76 -11.24 -1.01
C THR A 89 22.70 -10.61 -2.40
N GLY A 90 21.72 -11.00 -3.22
CA GLY A 90 21.50 -10.49 -4.57
C GLY A 90 20.51 -9.33 -4.65
N TRP A 91 19.74 -9.08 -3.59
CA TRP A 91 18.78 -7.99 -3.50
C TRP A 91 18.96 -7.15 -2.24
N GLU A 92 18.81 -5.83 -2.39
CA GLU A 92 18.80 -4.87 -1.30
C GLU A 92 17.42 -4.19 -1.20
N ILE A 93 16.91 -4.02 0.02
CA ILE A 93 15.71 -3.20 0.24
C ILE A 93 16.14 -1.73 0.23
N ILE A 94 15.64 -0.98 -0.74
CA ILE A 94 15.94 0.45 -0.88
C ILE A 94 14.80 1.30 -0.31
N ALA A 95 15.14 2.44 0.30
CA ALA A 95 14.17 3.39 0.84
C ALA A 95 13.40 4.18 -0.25
N GLN A 96 13.63 3.85 -1.53
CA GLN A 96 13.07 4.59 -2.65
C GLN A 96 11.62 4.19 -2.91
N ALA A 97 10.69 5.03 -2.49
CA ALA A 97 9.29 4.96 -2.90
C ALA A 97 9.10 5.81 -4.17
N VAL A 98 9.64 5.35 -5.31
CA VAL A 98 9.21 5.94 -6.59
C VAL A 98 7.78 5.49 -6.83
N PRO A 99 6.81 6.40 -6.91
CA PRO A 99 5.43 6.01 -7.13
C PRO A 99 5.29 5.45 -8.55
N LEU A 100 4.62 4.30 -8.70
CA LEU A 100 4.33 3.75 -10.02
C LEU A 100 3.05 4.39 -10.56
N ARG A 101 3.06 4.68 -11.85
CA ARG A 101 1.85 5.06 -12.60
C ARG A 101 1.40 3.83 -13.36
N LEU A 102 0.42 3.12 -12.82
CA LEU A 102 -0.32 2.13 -13.60
C LEU A 102 -1.33 2.87 -14.48
N GLY A 103 -1.73 2.26 -15.60
CA GLY A 103 -2.74 2.82 -16.51
C GLY A 103 -3.89 3.54 -15.78
N GLY A 104 -4.18 4.78 -16.17
CA GLY A 104 -5.18 5.66 -15.53
C GLY A 104 -4.58 6.89 -14.83
N GLN A 105 -5.35 7.51 -13.94
CA GLN A 105 -4.94 8.70 -13.15
C GLN A 105 -4.44 8.34 -11.74
N GLU A 106 -4.37 7.05 -11.41
CA GLU A 106 -4.01 6.58 -10.07
C GLU A 106 -2.51 6.33 -9.92
N THR A 107 -1.99 6.61 -8.73
CA THR A 107 -0.59 6.44 -8.39
C THR A 107 -0.45 5.36 -7.33
N VAL A 108 0.47 4.43 -7.54
CA VAL A 108 0.76 3.32 -6.63
C VAL A 108 1.94 3.67 -5.76
N PHE A 109 1.75 3.51 -4.46
CA PHE A 109 2.81 3.63 -3.47
C PHE A 109 3.13 2.23 -2.97
N PRO A 110 4.21 1.59 -3.48
CA PRO A 110 4.59 0.27 -3.02
C PRO A 110 5.04 0.30 -1.55
N ASP A 111 4.80 -0.79 -0.83
CA ASP A 111 5.19 -0.94 0.56
C ASP A 111 6.71 -1.08 0.70
N LEU A 112 7.35 -1.81 -0.23
CA LEU A 112 8.79 -2.05 -0.25
C LEU A 112 9.33 -2.01 -1.69
N SER A 113 10.58 -1.62 -1.84
CA SER A 113 11.30 -1.64 -3.11
C SER A 113 12.59 -2.43 -2.95
N PHE A 114 12.91 -3.26 -3.94
CA PHE A 114 14.09 -4.13 -3.95
C PHE A 114 14.94 -3.80 -5.17
N GLN A 115 16.24 -3.63 -4.98
CA GLN A 115 17.21 -3.44 -6.06
C GLN A 115 18.15 -4.64 -6.15
N ASN A 116 18.38 -5.18 -7.34
CA ASN A 116 19.37 -6.23 -7.56
C ASN A 116 20.77 -5.66 -7.81
N GLY A 117 21.79 -6.52 -7.87
CA GLY A 117 23.16 -6.13 -8.19
C GLY A 117 23.38 -5.54 -9.60
N GLU A 118 22.42 -5.73 -10.52
CA GLU A 118 22.45 -5.19 -11.89
C GLU A 118 21.79 -3.80 -11.98
N GLY A 119 21.07 -3.38 -10.93
CA GLY A 119 20.41 -2.08 -10.81
C GLY A 119 18.90 -2.12 -11.04
N ASP A 120 18.31 -3.26 -11.41
CA ASP A 120 16.86 -3.41 -11.57
C ASP A 120 16.14 -3.21 -10.25
N VAL A 121 15.06 -2.43 -10.31
CA VAL A 121 14.19 -2.17 -9.16
C VAL A 121 12.87 -2.87 -9.36
N ILE A 122 12.47 -3.69 -8.38
CA ILE A 122 11.15 -4.32 -8.31
C ILE A 122 10.46 -3.86 -7.02
N HIS A 123 9.20 -3.51 -7.15
CA HIS A 123 8.35 -3.03 -6.07
C HIS A 123 7.46 -4.15 -5.53
N LEU A 124 7.13 -4.09 -4.24
CA LEU A 124 6.21 -5.00 -3.57
C LEU A 124 5.08 -4.21 -2.93
N GLU A 125 3.85 -4.63 -3.20
CA GLU A 125 2.65 -4.14 -2.52
C GLU A 125 1.96 -5.29 -1.75
N LEU A 126 1.54 -5.01 -0.52
CA LEU A 126 1.02 -5.96 0.46
C LEU A 126 -0.46 -5.74 0.72
N PHE A 127 -1.26 -6.74 0.36
CA PHE A 127 -2.69 -6.77 0.57
C PHE A 127 -3.03 -7.59 1.82
N HIS A 128 -3.32 -6.90 2.92
CA HIS A 128 -3.73 -7.50 4.19
C HIS A 128 -5.24 -7.78 4.25
N ARG A 129 -5.70 -8.38 5.35
CA ARG A 129 -7.08 -8.84 5.59
C ARG A 129 -8.21 -7.84 5.24
N TRP A 130 -7.94 -6.54 5.33
CA TRP A 130 -8.91 -5.47 5.07
C TRP A 130 -8.82 -4.88 3.64
N HIS A 131 -7.84 -5.29 2.82
CA HIS A 131 -7.61 -4.73 1.48
C HIS A 131 -8.36 -5.45 0.34
N ALA A 132 -9.55 -6.00 0.59
CA ALA A 132 -10.27 -6.81 -0.41
C ALA A 132 -10.63 -6.02 -1.67
N GLY A 133 -11.34 -4.89 -1.51
CA GLY A 133 -11.69 -4.02 -2.64
C GLY A 133 -10.47 -3.38 -3.31
N ALA A 134 -9.44 -2.99 -2.53
CA ALA A 134 -8.21 -2.45 -3.08
C ALA A 134 -7.46 -3.46 -3.95
N LEU A 135 -7.43 -4.74 -3.54
CA LEU A 135 -6.81 -5.81 -4.32
C LEU A 135 -7.55 -6.04 -5.65
N VAL A 136 -8.89 -6.10 -5.63
CA VAL A 136 -9.68 -6.28 -6.86
C VAL A 136 -9.39 -5.14 -7.84
N ARG A 137 -9.45 -3.88 -7.38
CA ARG A 137 -9.11 -2.71 -8.20
C ARG A 137 -7.67 -2.76 -8.74
N ARG A 138 -6.71 -3.20 -7.92
CA ARG A 138 -5.31 -3.36 -8.35
C ARG A 138 -5.17 -4.39 -9.46
N LEU A 139 -5.84 -5.54 -9.35
CA LEU A 139 -5.81 -6.58 -10.38
C LEU A 139 -6.44 -6.10 -11.70
N GLU A 140 -7.52 -5.32 -11.64
CA GLU A 140 -8.12 -4.68 -12.82
C GLU A 140 -7.15 -3.69 -13.50
N GLN A 141 -6.41 -2.90 -12.72
CA GLN A 141 -5.39 -1.99 -13.25
C GLN A 141 -4.23 -2.74 -13.92
N LEU A 142 -3.78 -3.83 -13.30
CA LEU A 142 -2.70 -4.66 -13.83
C LEU A 142 -3.13 -5.47 -15.06
N ALA A 143 -4.42 -5.73 -15.25
CA ALA A 143 -4.93 -6.28 -16.49
C ALA A 143 -4.85 -5.27 -17.65
N ALA A 144 -4.94 -3.97 -17.36
CA ALA A 144 -4.85 -2.90 -18.36
C ALA A 144 -3.40 -2.46 -18.66
N ASP A 145 -2.51 -2.55 -17.68
CA ASP A 145 -1.08 -2.27 -17.79
C ASP A 145 -0.29 -3.43 -17.16
N PRO A 146 0.08 -4.45 -17.95
CA PRO A 146 0.54 -5.73 -17.43
C PRO A 146 2.00 -5.77 -17.02
N ASP A 147 2.83 -4.79 -17.42
CA ASP A 147 4.28 -4.84 -17.18
C ASP A 147 4.89 -3.77 -16.24
N PRO A 148 4.25 -3.41 -15.11
CA PRO A 148 4.97 -2.68 -14.08
C PRO A 148 5.97 -3.60 -13.39
N ALA A 149 7.07 -3.00 -12.91
CA ALA A 149 8.03 -3.65 -12.03
C ALA A 149 7.45 -3.85 -10.61
N LEU A 150 6.33 -4.57 -10.51
CA LEU A 150 5.52 -4.74 -9.31
C LEU A 150 5.23 -6.22 -9.08
N VAL A 151 5.37 -6.65 -7.82
CA VAL A 151 4.92 -7.94 -7.31
C VAL A 151 3.90 -7.73 -6.19
N LEU A 152 2.96 -8.67 -6.04
CA LEU A 152 1.90 -8.59 -5.03
C LEU A 152 2.05 -9.67 -3.96
N GLY A 153 2.10 -9.25 -2.70
CA GLY A 153 1.89 -10.13 -1.56
C GLY A 153 0.44 -10.06 -1.10
N VAL A 154 -0.26 -11.19 -1.00
CA VAL A 154 -1.67 -11.22 -0.56
C VAL A 154 -1.84 -12.11 0.67
N ASP A 155 -2.44 -11.56 1.73
CA ASP A 155 -2.75 -12.33 2.93
C ASP A 155 -3.82 -13.39 2.63
N ARG A 156 -3.59 -14.62 3.08
CA ARG A 156 -4.52 -15.75 2.88
C ARG A 156 -5.93 -15.46 3.41
N ALA A 157 -6.09 -14.62 4.42
CA ALA A 157 -7.40 -14.23 4.95
C ALA A 157 -8.19 -13.38 3.95
N VAL A 158 -7.54 -12.46 3.23
CA VAL A 158 -8.22 -11.66 2.19
C VAL A 158 -8.42 -12.48 0.92
N ALA A 159 -7.47 -13.34 0.55
CA ALA A 159 -7.57 -14.21 -0.62
C ALA A 159 -8.78 -15.18 -0.57
N ARG A 160 -9.28 -15.52 0.62
CA ARG A 160 -10.44 -16.40 0.81
C ARG A 160 -11.79 -15.70 0.65
N LYS A 161 -11.82 -14.37 0.59
CA LYS A 161 -13.08 -13.64 0.37
C LYS A 161 -13.57 -13.93 -1.03
N LYS A 162 -14.88 -14.17 -1.19
CA LYS A 162 -15.48 -14.62 -2.45
C LYS A 162 -15.07 -13.76 -3.66
N GLU A 163 -15.14 -12.44 -3.52
CA GLU A 163 -14.77 -11.48 -4.59
C GLU A 163 -13.29 -11.57 -4.97
N VAL A 164 -12.41 -11.73 -3.98
CA VAL A 164 -10.95 -11.81 -4.20
C VAL A 164 -10.57 -13.16 -4.76
N ALA A 165 -11.14 -14.24 -4.25
CA ALA A 165 -10.91 -15.59 -4.76
C ALA A 165 -11.26 -15.66 -6.26
N ALA A 166 -12.41 -15.09 -6.64
CA ALA A 166 -12.82 -15.01 -8.04
C ALA A 166 -11.89 -14.15 -8.90
N ALA A 167 -11.32 -13.06 -8.34
CA ALA A 167 -10.37 -12.21 -9.06
C ALA A 167 -8.97 -12.84 -9.20
N LEU A 168 -8.56 -13.67 -8.24
CA LEU A 168 -7.26 -14.36 -8.27
C LEU A 168 -7.30 -15.66 -9.08
N GLU A 169 -8.45 -16.33 -9.14
CA GLU A 169 -8.63 -17.58 -9.87
C GLU A 169 -8.40 -17.39 -11.37
N GLY A 170 -7.36 -18.05 -11.90
CA GLY A 170 -7.02 -17.96 -13.31
C GLY A 170 -6.46 -16.61 -13.74
N CYS A 171 -5.95 -15.79 -12.82
CA CYS A 171 -5.25 -14.54 -13.13
C CYS A 171 -3.77 -14.83 -13.44
N PRO A 172 -3.35 -14.86 -14.72
CA PRO A 172 -1.98 -15.28 -15.07
C PRO A 172 -0.94 -14.32 -14.49
N TRP A 173 -1.26 -13.03 -14.48
CA TRP A 173 -0.42 -11.99 -13.88
C TRP A 173 -0.10 -12.31 -12.40
N PHE A 174 -1.09 -12.72 -11.62
CA PHE A 174 -0.87 -13.03 -10.20
C PHE A 174 -0.12 -14.35 -10.00
N GLU A 175 -0.30 -15.33 -10.89
CA GLU A 175 0.47 -16.57 -10.85
C GLU A 175 1.97 -16.32 -11.03
N ASP A 176 2.33 -15.38 -11.92
CA ASP A 176 3.71 -15.02 -12.23
C ASP A 176 4.31 -14.01 -11.24
N ARG A 177 3.53 -13.01 -10.82
CA ARG A 177 4.02 -11.84 -10.08
C ARG A 177 3.44 -11.73 -8.66
N GLY A 178 2.66 -12.71 -8.23
CA GLY A 178 2.00 -12.71 -6.92
C GLY A 178 2.41 -13.88 -6.02
N PHE A 179 2.24 -13.69 -4.71
CA PHE A 179 2.37 -14.77 -3.73
C PHE A 179 1.43 -14.58 -2.53
N LEU A 180 1.04 -15.69 -1.92
CA LEU A 180 0.23 -15.69 -0.70
C LEU A 180 1.09 -15.69 0.56
N PHE A 181 0.69 -14.95 1.59
CA PHE A 181 1.33 -14.98 2.93
C PHE A 181 0.30 -15.10 4.06
N ARG A 182 0.79 -15.25 5.29
CA ARG A 182 -0.04 -15.25 6.50
C ARG A 182 0.55 -14.25 7.48
N ASP A 183 -0.25 -13.28 7.91
CA ASP A 183 0.12 -12.19 8.82
C ASP A 183 1.13 -11.19 8.19
N TYR A 184 2.34 -11.64 7.84
CA TYR A 184 3.34 -10.85 7.13
C TYR A 184 4.13 -11.74 6.13
N PRO A 185 4.61 -11.21 4.98
CA PRO A 185 5.46 -11.96 4.05
C PRO A 185 6.75 -12.48 4.69
N THR A 186 7.24 -13.61 4.20
CA THR A 186 8.56 -14.14 4.59
C THR A 186 9.60 -13.78 3.54
N ALA A 187 10.84 -13.52 3.97
CA ALA A 187 11.94 -13.21 3.06
C ALA A 187 12.12 -14.27 1.95
N GLU A 188 11.95 -15.55 2.28
CA GLU A 188 12.08 -16.64 1.31
C GLU A 188 11.00 -16.57 0.21
N ARG A 189 9.73 -16.31 0.57
CA ARG A 189 8.64 -16.20 -0.42
C ARG A 189 8.82 -14.98 -1.30
N THR A 190 9.17 -13.85 -0.70
CA THR A 190 9.46 -12.61 -1.44
C THR A 190 10.58 -12.85 -2.45
N ARG A 191 11.71 -13.42 -2.01
CA ARG A 191 12.84 -13.74 -2.90
C ARG A 191 12.46 -14.63 -4.07
N LYS A 192 11.72 -15.72 -3.82
CA LYS A 192 11.28 -16.63 -4.90
C LYS A 192 10.40 -15.90 -5.92
N CYS A 193 9.54 -14.98 -5.46
CA CYS A 193 8.71 -14.18 -6.35
C CYS A 193 9.54 -13.18 -7.17
N LEU A 194 10.49 -12.48 -6.56
CA LEU A 194 11.41 -11.56 -7.26
C LEU A 194 12.22 -12.29 -8.34
N ALA A 195 12.75 -13.47 -8.03
CA ALA A 195 13.50 -14.29 -8.98
C ALA A 195 12.63 -14.77 -10.16
N ARG A 196 11.39 -15.20 -9.87
CA ARG A 196 10.43 -15.60 -10.91
C ARG A 196 10.06 -14.44 -11.83
N PHE A 197 9.85 -13.24 -11.29
CA PHE A 197 9.59 -12.04 -12.07
C PHE A 197 10.72 -11.77 -13.08
N LEU A 198 11.98 -11.80 -12.64
CA LEU A 198 13.13 -11.57 -13.53
C LEU A 198 13.27 -12.67 -14.59
N ALA A 199 13.08 -13.94 -14.21
CA ALA A 199 13.15 -15.06 -15.15
C ALA A 199 12.10 -14.97 -16.27
N GLY A 200 10.91 -14.45 -15.96
CA GLY A 200 9.85 -14.21 -16.96
C GLY A 200 10.27 -13.14 -17.97
N ARG A 201 10.89 -12.05 -17.52
CA ARG A 201 11.40 -10.99 -18.41
C ARG A 201 12.57 -11.40 -19.30
N ALA A 202 13.39 -12.35 -18.87
CA ALA A 202 14.50 -12.85 -19.68
C ALA A 202 14.06 -13.83 -20.79
N SER A 203 12.80 -14.26 -20.77
CA SER A 203 12.23 -15.23 -21.72
C SER A 203 11.33 -14.60 -22.81
N ASP A 204 11.02 -13.31 -22.69
CA ASP A 204 10.29 -12.47 -23.68
C ASP A 204 11.28 -11.64 -24.52
#